data_AF-E4Y9Y6-F1
#
_entry.id   AF-E4Y9Y6-F1
#
_cell.length_a   1.000
_cell.length_b   1.000
_cell.length_c   1.000
_cell.angle_alpha   90.00
_cell.angle_beta   90.00
_cell.angle_gamma   90.00
#
_symmetry.space_group_name_H-M   'P 1'
#
loop_
_entity.id
_entity.type
_entity.pdbx_description
1 polymer ?
#
loop_
_entity_poly.entity_id
_entity_poly.type
_entity_poly.pdbx_seq_one_letter_code
_entity_poly.pdbx_strand_id
1 'polypeptide(L)' 'MSQWTWDQSAQWVQKSISDPAMDCNPRVLESLVRLEEKYMPISNYFSLVQKNIIAPWMRQKVTMWMLEVRF' A
#
# COMPACT_ATOMS: atom_id res chain seq x y z
N MET A 1 12.30 -30.54 -14.05
CA MET A 1 11.72 -29.65 -13.04
C MET A 1 11.94 -28.22 -13.51
N SER A 2 10.93 -27.62 -14.12
CA SER A 2 11.06 -26.33 -14.80
C SER A 2 11.28 -25.21 -13.78
N GLN A 3 12.40 -24.50 -13.89
CA GLN A 3 12.66 -23.25 -13.20
C GLN A 3 11.66 -22.21 -13.72
N TRP A 4 10.74 -21.78 -12.85
CA TRP A 4 9.89 -20.64 -13.11
C TRP A 4 10.72 -19.37 -12.94
N THR A 5 11.08 -18.72 -14.05
CA THR A 5 11.74 -17.41 -14.04
C THR A 5 10.67 -16.32 -13.93
N TRP A 6 10.68 -15.59 -12.82
CA TRP A 6 9.70 -14.54 -12.51
C TRP A 6 9.95 -13.21 -13.23
N ASP A 7 10.77 -13.19 -14.28
CA ASP A 7 11.32 -11.95 -14.85
C ASP A 7 10.39 -11.24 -15.86
N GLN A 8 9.33 -11.89 -16.35
CA GLN A 8 8.50 -11.31 -17.42
C GLN A 8 7.32 -10.45 -16.97
N SER A 9 6.98 -10.43 -15.67
CA SER A 9 5.78 -9.72 -15.16
C SER A 9 5.90 -8.19 -15.16
N ALA A 10 7.11 -7.64 -15.27
CA ALA A 10 7.33 -6.19 -15.23
C ALA A 10 7.38 -5.50 -16.61
N GLN A 11 7.21 -6.24 -17.72
CA GLN A 11 7.40 -5.70 -19.07
C GLN A 11 6.38 -4.62 -19.48
N TRP A 12 5.23 -4.53 -18.81
CA TRP A 12 4.15 -3.57 -19.11
C TRP A 12 3.99 -2.48 -18.04
N VAL A 13 4.98 -2.29 -17.16
CA VAL A 13 4.91 -1.27 -16.12
C VAL A 13 5.20 0.10 -16.73
N GLN A 14 4.13 0.80 -17.12
CA GLN A 14 4.19 2.21 -17.48
C GLN A 14 4.72 3.00 -16.29
N LYS A 15 5.89 3.63 -16.45
CA LYS A 15 6.46 4.51 -15.42
C LYS A 15 5.59 5.76 -15.26
N SER A 16 5.59 6.32 -14.06
CA SER A 16 4.94 7.60 -13.83
C SER A 16 5.53 8.67 -14.74
N ILE A 17 4.66 9.51 -15.29
CA ILE A 17 5.01 10.70 -16.05
C ILE A 17 4.81 11.89 -15.10
N SER A 18 5.74 12.85 -15.10
CA SER A 18 5.59 14.07 -14.28
C SER A 18 4.37 14.84 -14.78
N ASP A 19 3.43 15.07 -13.87
CA ASP A 19 2.25 15.88 -14.11
C ASP A 19 2.47 17.25 -13.44
N PRO A 20 2.51 18.36 -14.21
CA PRO A 20 2.65 19.71 -13.64
C PRO A 20 1.57 20.05 -12.61
N ALA A 21 0.38 19.43 -12.69
CA ALA A 21 -0.69 19.62 -11.72
C ALA A 21 -0.42 18.95 -10.36
N MET A 22 0.43 17.92 -10.34
CA MET A 22 0.83 17.20 -9.12
C MET A 22 2.06 17.85 -8.46
N ASP A 23 3.05 18.28 -9.25
CA ASP A 23 4.34 18.75 -8.73
C ASP A 23 4.31 20.21 -8.25
N CYS A 24 3.50 21.07 -8.87
CA CYS A 24 3.51 22.52 -8.59
C CYS A 24 2.33 23.00 -7.71
N ASN A 25 1.43 22.10 -7.29
CA ASN A 25 0.21 22.50 -6.61
C ASN A 25 0.27 22.23 -5.09
N PRO A 26 0.42 23.26 -4.24
CA PRO A 26 0.50 23.08 -2.79
C PRO A 26 -0.78 22.47 -2.19
N ARG A 27 -1.92 22.55 -2.91
CA ARG A 27 -3.20 21.96 -2.47
C ARG A 27 -3.17 20.43 -2.50
N VAL A 28 -2.40 19.83 -3.40
CA VAL A 28 -2.26 18.37 -3.47
C VAL A 28 -1.53 17.88 -2.24
N LEU A 29 -0.41 18.52 -1.90
CA LEU A 29 0.34 18.23 -0.68
C LEU A 29 -0.52 18.41 0.58
N GLU A 30 -1.23 19.54 0.69
CA GLU A 30 -2.14 19.78 1.81
C GLU A 30 -3.25 18.72 1.90
N SER A 31 -3.79 18.29 0.77
CA SER A 31 -4.79 17.23 0.73
C SER A 31 -4.22 15.88 1.19
N LEU A 32 -2.99 15.56 0.80
CA LEU A 32 -2.31 14.34 1.26
C LEU A 32 -2.05 14.37 2.76
N VAL A 33 -1.61 15.50 3.32
CA VAL A 33 -1.42 15.66 4.77
C VAL A 33 -2.74 15.48 5.52
N ARG A 34 -3.84 16.09 5.04
CA ARG A 34 -5.17 15.89 5.65
C ARG A 34 -5.64 14.44 5.58
N LEU A 35 -5.32 13.73 4.50
CA LEU A 35 -5.65 12.30 4.37
C LEU A 35 -4.81 11.46 5.33
N GLU A 36 -3.53 11.77 5.50
CA GLU A 36 -2.66 11.10 6.47
C GLU A 36 -3.26 11.24 7.87
N GLU A 37 -3.54 12.45 8.33
CA GLU A 37 -4.14 12.68 9.65
C GLU A 37 -5.46 11.93 9.86
N LYS A 38 -6.28 11.81 8.81
CA LYS A 38 -7.59 11.16 8.87
C LYS A 38 -7.52 9.64 8.88
N TYR A 39 -6.60 9.06 8.10
CA TYR A 39 -6.57 7.62 7.83
C TYR A 39 -5.39 6.90 8.48
N MET A 40 -4.44 7.62 9.06
CA MET A 40 -3.33 7.00 9.79
C MET A 40 -3.91 6.22 10.99
N PRO A 41 -3.72 4.89 11.03
CA PRO A 41 -4.18 4.11 12.17
C PRO A 41 -3.36 4.49 13.39
N ILE A 42 -4.04 4.83 14.48
CA ILE A 42 -3.41 5.03 15.79
C ILE A 42 -2.64 3.74 16.16
N SER A 43 -1.50 3.87 16.83
CA SER A 43 -0.66 2.72 17.23
C SER A 43 -1.45 1.62 17.98
N ASN A 44 -2.52 2.01 18.66
CA ASN A 44 -3.43 1.12 19.40
C ASN A 44 -4.65 0.63 18.57
N TYR A 45 -4.64 0.76 17.24
CA TYR A 45 -5.77 0.37 16.39
C TYR A 45 -6.18 -1.10 16.57
N PHE A 46 -5.22 -2.03 16.61
CA PHE A 46 -5.50 -3.45 16.82
C PHE A 46 -5.96 -3.78 18.24
N SER A 47 -5.54 -3.00 19.24
CA SER A 47 -5.94 -3.19 20.63
C SER A 47 -7.26 -2.48 20.99
N LEU A 48 -7.69 -1.48 20.22
CA LEU A 48 -8.89 -0.68 20.50
C LEU A 48 -10.06 -0.96 19.55
N VAL A 49 -9.78 -1.06 18.25
CA VAL A 49 -10.81 -1.15 17.20
C VAL A 49 -11.00 -2.58 16.73
N GLN A 50 -9.91 -3.32 16.50
CA GLN A 50 -9.94 -4.65 15.88
C GLN A 50 -9.62 -5.80 16.85
N LYS A 51 -10.17 -5.72 18.07
CA LYS A 51 -9.82 -6.56 19.23
C LYS A 51 -9.98 -8.08 19.05
N ASN A 52 -10.99 -8.51 18.30
CA ASN A 52 -11.49 -9.90 18.38
C ASN A 52 -11.49 -10.65 17.04
N ILE A 53 -11.05 -10.02 15.95
CA ILE A 53 -11.20 -10.59 14.60
C ILE A 53 -9.83 -10.86 13.95
N ILE A 54 -8.87 -9.94 14.10
CA ILE A 54 -7.58 -10.04 13.42
C ILE A 54 -6.47 -9.66 14.39
N ALA A 55 -5.65 -10.64 14.76
CA ALA A 55 -4.40 -10.38 15.47
C ALA A 55 -3.35 -9.79 14.51
N PRO A 56 -2.39 -8.96 14.98
CA PRO A 56 -1.39 -8.33 14.12
C PRO A 56 -0.61 -9.31 13.22
N TRP A 57 -0.34 -10.53 13.70
CA TRP A 57 0.34 -11.58 12.93
C TRP A 57 -0.49 -12.10 11.75
N MET A 58 -1.82 -12.09 11.87
CA MET A 58 -2.72 -12.53 10.79
C MET A 58 -2.70 -11.52 9.64
N ARG A 59 -2.61 -10.21 9.96
CA ARG A 59 -2.44 -9.17 8.94
C ARG A 59 -1.17 -9.39 8.15
N GLN A 60 -0.05 -9.72 8.81
CA GLN A 60 1.21 -10.00 8.12
C GLN A 60 1.09 -11.14 7.10
N LYS A 61 0.38 -12.21 7.46
CA LYS A 61 0.13 -13.35 6.56
C LYS A 61 -0.70 -12.94 5.34
N VAL A 62 -1.79 -12.21 5.56
CA VAL A 62 -2.65 -11.73 4.47
C VAL A 62 -1.92 -10.74 3.57
N THR A 63 -1.15 -9.80 4.13
CA THR A 63 -0.36 -8.85 3.32
C THR A 63 0.74 -9.55 2.54
N MET A 64 1.37 -10.58 3.12
CA MET A 64 2.37 -11.39 2.41
C MET A 64 1.71 -12.12 1.23
N TRP A 65 0.52 -12.70 1.44
CA TRP A 65 -0.22 -13.35 0.37
C TRP A 65 -0.63 -12.35 -0.73
N MET A 66 -1.16 -11.18 -0.36
CA MET A 66 -1.47 -10.12 -1.33
C MET A 66 -0.24 -9.66 -2.12
N LEU A 67 0.94 -9.65 -1.50
CA LEU A 67 2.20 -9.33 -2.18
C LEU A 67 2.63 -10.43 -3.15
N GLU A 68 2.56 -11.69 -2.72
CA GLU A 68 2.97 -12.86 -3.50
C GLU A 68 2.07 -13.07 -4.73
N VAL A 69 0.78 -12.79 -4.61
CA VAL A 69 -0.21 -12.98 -5.67
C VAL A 69 0.01 -12.03 -6.87
N ARG A 70 0.88 -11.00 -6.74
CA ARG A 70 1.26 -10.00 -7.76
C ARG A 70 0.07 -9.42 -8.55
N PHE A 71 -0.23 -8.14 -8.30
CA PHE A 71 -1.03 -7.32 -9.22
C PHE A 71 -0.42 -7.30 -10.63
#